data_AF-T1HVY3-F1
#
_entry.id   AF-T1HVY3-F1
#
_cell.length_a   1.000
_cell.length_b   1.000
_cell.length_c   1.000
_cell.angle_alpha   90.00
_cell.angle_beta   90.00
_cell.angle_gamma   90.00
#
_symmetry.space_group_name_H-M   'P 1'
#
loop_
_entity.id
_entity.type
_entity.pdbx_description
1 polymer ?
#
loop_
_entity_poly.entity_id
_entity_poly.type
_entity_poly.pdbx_seq_one_letter_code
_entity_poly.pdbx_strand_id
1 'polypeptide(L)'
;MANYITLIAFFVVILLNIRAIRSSVQCLDESGKPVDWYVVYKLPNNAHKSYSESEGSSYLYITSETLKKGWIMSNQSIHSQQSLVAKTLKPLYRNQDKELWLVYNDQGTNILDGSFGSFGHAKGVVAANKDGGFWLVHSVPHFPPVENEYSYPKTGLRNGQSMLCISILKDQLDIL
;
A
#
# COMPACT_ATOMS: atom_id res chain seq x y z
N MET A 1 -38.04 0.26 -33.29
CA MET A 1 -36.80 -0.44 -33.71
C MET A 1 -35.58 0.48 -33.73
N ALA A 2 -35.64 1.65 -34.37
CA ALA A 2 -34.50 2.59 -34.45
C ALA A 2 -33.87 2.96 -33.09
N ASN A 3 -34.67 3.34 -32.09
CA ASN A 3 -34.16 3.75 -30.76
C ASN A 3 -33.44 2.63 -29.98
N TYR A 4 -33.79 1.36 -30.25
CA TYR A 4 -33.13 0.22 -29.63
C TYR A 4 -31.74 -0.01 -30.22
N ILE A 5 -31.59 0.21 -31.53
CA ILE A 5 -30.33 0.08 -32.25
C ILE A 5 -29.35 1.19 -31.80
N THR A 6 -29.83 2.42 -31.62
CA THR A 6 -28.99 3.53 -31.12
C THR A 6 -28.51 3.29 -29.69
N LEU A 7 -29.36 2.76 -28.82
CA LEU A 7 -29.01 2.46 -27.43
C LEU A 7 -27.96 1.34 -27.34
N ILE A 8 -28.11 0.28 -28.15
CA ILE A 8 -27.15 -0.82 -28.24
C ILE A 8 -25.81 -0.31 -28.78
N ALA A 9 -25.83 0.53 -29.83
CA ALA A 9 -24.61 1.12 -30.38
C ALA A 9 -23.88 1.98 -29.34
N PHE A 10 -24.60 2.74 -28.51
CA PHE A 10 -24.01 3.53 -27.43
C PHE A 10 -23.37 2.65 -26.35
N PHE A 11 -24.02 1.57 -25.92
CA PHE A 11 -23.45 0.61 -24.98
C PHE A 11 -22.23 -0.11 -25.55
N VAL A 12 -22.25 -0.49 -26.82
CA VAL A 12 -21.10 -1.11 -27.52
C VAL A 12 -19.93 -0.13 -27.60
N VAL A 13 -20.18 1.15 -27.91
CA VAL A 13 -19.14 2.19 -27.89
C VAL A 13 -18.57 2.38 -26.49
N ILE A 14 -19.40 2.40 -25.44
CA ILE A 14 -18.91 2.46 -24.04
C ILE A 14 -18.04 1.24 -23.74
N LEU A 15 -18.50 0.02 -24.03
CA LEU A 15 -17.77 -1.23 -23.80
C LEU A 15 -16.45 -1.30 -24.58
N LEU A 16 -16.41 -0.80 -25.82
CA LEU A 16 -15.20 -0.70 -26.64
C LEU A 16 -14.23 0.38 -26.13
N ASN A 17 -14.72 1.38 -25.39
CA ASN A 17 -13.92 2.42 -24.74
C ASN A 17 -13.57 2.10 -23.28
N ILE A 18 -14.01 0.96 -22.73
CA ILE A 18 -13.45 0.44 -21.48
C ILE A 18 -12.02 0.00 -21.80
N ARG A 19 -11.09 0.94 -21.70
CA ARG A 19 -9.67 0.60 -21.56
C ARG A 19 -9.59 -0.35 -20.37
N ALA A 20 -9.03 -1.54 -20.59
CA ALA A 20 -8.63 -2.39 -19.49
C ALA A 20 -7.79 -1.52 -18.56
N ILE A 21 -8.29 -1.28 -17.34
CA ILE A 21 -7.54 -0.56 -16.31
C ILE A 21 -6.31 -1.43 -16.09
N ARG A 22 -5.17 -1.03 -16.67
CA ARG A 22 -3.90 -1.65 -16.32
C ARG A 22 -3.67 -1.29 -14.87
N SER A 23 -3.68 -2.31 -14.02
CA SER A 23 -3.24 -2.19 -12.64
C SER A 23 -1.75 -1.84 -12.69
N SER A 24 -1.42 -0.55 -12.63
CA SER A 24 -0.04 -0.11 -12.45
C SER A 24 0.34 -0.36 -10.99
N VAL A 25 1.49 -1.00 -10.81
CA VAL A 25 2.12 -1.18 -9.49
C VAL A 25 2.64 0.19 -9.07
N GLN A 26 2.00 0.80 -8.06
CA GLN A 26 2.34 2.15 -7.56
C GLN A 26 1.68 2.40 -6.19
N CYS A 27 2.00 3.52 -5.54
CA CYS A 27 1.34 3.95 -4.31
C CYS A 27 -0.12 4.31 -4.57
N LEU A 28 -1.01 3.89 -3.67
CA LEU A 28 -2.45 4.15 -3.76
C LEU A 28 -2.95 4.90 -2.53
N ASP A 29 -3.96 5.74 -2.71
CA ASP A 29 -4.68 6.39 -1.61
C ASP A 29 -5.82 5.51 -1.05
N GLU A 30 -6.57 6.05 -0.07
CA GLU A 30 -7.72 5.38 0.55
C GLU A 30 -8.87 5.09 -0.42
N SER A 31 -8.97 5.76 -1.56
CA SER A 31 -9.95 5.45 -2.59
C SER A 31 -9.46 4.39 -3.59
N GLY A 32 -8.19 3.98 -3.47
CA GLY A 32 -7.51 3.13 -4.45
C GLY A 32 -7.04 3.89 -5.68
N LYS A 33 -7.00 5.23 -5.62
CA LYS A 33 -6.49 6.06 -6.71
C LYS A 33 -4.95 6.14 -6.62
N PRO A 34 -4.25 6.12 -7.76
CA PRO A 34 -2.81 6.40 -7.83
C PRO A 34 -2.40 7.72 -7.20
N VAL A 35 -1.27 7.72 -6.48
CA VAL A 35 -0.61 8.91 -5.95
C VAL A 35 0.91 8.82 -6.14
N ASP A 36 1.59 9.97 -6.20
CA ASP A 36 3.05 9.98 -6.39
C ASP A 36 3.78 9.50 -5.13
N TRP A 37 3.24 9.83 -3.96
CA TRP A 37 3.76 9.39 -2.67
C TRP A 37 2.69 9.50 -1.58
N TYR A 38 2.91 8.79 -0.47
CA TYR A 38 2.19 9.02 0.77
C TYR A 38 3.07 8.77 1.99
N VAL A 39 2.68 9.38 3.11
CA VAL A 39 3.20 9.11 4.45
C VAL A 39 2.07 8.60 5.32
N VAL A 40 2.33 7.54 6.09
CA VAL A 40 1.42 7.00 7.11
C VAL A 40 2.08 7.11 8.48
N TYR A 41 1.30 7.55 9.47
CA TYR A 41 1.66 7.48 10.88
C TYR A 41 0.59 6.71 11.65
N LYS A 42 0.90 5.45 11.98
CA LYS A 42 0.04 4.58 12.78
C LYS A 42 0.18 4.92 14.25
N LEU A 43 -0.92 5.12 14.95
CA LEU A 43 -0.96 5.63 16.32
C LEU A 43 -0.67 4.55 17.37
N PRO A 44 0.08 4.82 18.45
CA PRO A 44 0.27 3.85 19.53
C PRO A 44 -1.06 3.48 20.21
N ASN A 45 -1.10 2.31 20.86
CA ASN A 45 -2.31 1.76 21.52
C ASN A 45 -2.98 2.71 22.54
N ASN A 46 -2.23 3.68 23.08
CA ASN A 46 -2.75 4.66 24.06
C ASN A 46 -2.72 6.10 23.52
N ALA A 47 -2.70 6.28 22.21
CA ALA A 47 -2.89 7.62 21.64
C ALA A 47 -4.25 8.18 22.11
N HIS A 48 -4.26 9.45 22.54
CA HIS A 48 -5.39 10.25 23.06
C HIS A 48 -6.79 9.59 23.03
N LYS A 49 -7.53 9.67 24.15
CA LYS A 49 -8.90 9.12 24.32
C LYS A 49 -9.90 9.43 23.19
N SER A 50 -9.72 10.52 22.46
CA SER A 50 -10.55 10.86 21.27
C SER A 50 -10.35 9.92 20.08
N TYR A 51 -9.24 9.20 20.03
CA TYR A 51 -8.87 8.21 19.01
C TYR A 51 -8.70 6.80 19.61
N SER A 52 -8.85 6.64 20.94
CA SER A 52 -8.46 5.45 21.71
C SER A 52 -9.45 4.29 21.68
N GLU A 53 -10.40 4.29 20.75
CA GLU A 53 -11.22 3.10 20.48
C GLU A 53 -10.49 2.11 19.56
N SER A 54 -9.38 2.52 18.93
CA SER A 54 -8.52 1.62 18.16
C SER A 54 -7.44 1.07 19.08
N GLU A 55 -7.32 -0.25 19.20
CA GLU A 55 -6.28 -0.97 19.97
C GLU A 55 -4.88 -0.83 19.30
N GLY A 56 -4.47 0.41 19.01
CA GLY A 56 -3.26 0.74 18.25
C GLY A 56 -3.40 0.47 16.75
N SER A 57 -4.61 0.51 16.19
CA SER A 57 -4.83 0.22 14.76
C SER A 57 -5.19 1.43 13.91
N SER A 58 -5.52 2.57 14.52
CA SER A 58 -5.75 3.82 13.82
C SER A 58 -4.47 4.41 13.23
N TYR A 59 -4.60 5.12 12.12
CA TYR A 59 -3.49 5.84 11.51
C TYR A 59 -3.92 7.16 10.87
N LEU A 60 -2.95 8.07 10.81
CA LEU A 60 -3.00 9.31 10.07
C LEU A 60 -2.25 9.12 8.74
N TYR A 61 -2.62 9.88 7.72
CA TYR A 61 -1.89 9.88 6.46
C TYR A 61 -1.87 11.25 5.77
N ILE A 62 -0.90 11.42 4.88
CA ILE A 62 -0.80 12.51 3.90
C ILE A 62 -0.42 11.87 2.56
N THR A 63 -1.06 12.27 1.47
CA THR A 63 -0.67 11.87 0.11
C THR A 63 -0.23 13.10 -0.69
N SER A 64 0.37 12.86 -1.87
CA SER A 64 0.66 13.93 -2.84
C SER A 64 -0.56 14.83 -3.13
N GLU A 65 -1.76 14.23 -3.15
CA GLU A 65 -3.03 14.91 -3.43
C GLU A 65 -3.62 15.66 -2.22
N THR A 66 -3.24 15.27 -1.00
CA THR A 66 -3.84 15.82 0.24
C THR A 66 -2.90 16.71 1.05
N LEU A 67 -1.70 17.00 0.55
CA LEU A 67 -0.69 17.81 1.23
C LEU A 67 -1.25 19.10 1.87
N LYS A 68 -2.12 19.84 1.17
CA LYS A 68 -2.72 21.09 1.67
C LYS A 68 -3.67 20.90 2.87
N LYS A 69 -4.20 19.68 3.06
CA LYS A 69 -5.08 19.34 4.19
C LYS A 69 -4.29 18.93 5.44
N GLY A 70 -2.99 18.67 5.31
CA GLY A 70 -2.17 18.13 6.40
C GLY A 70 -2.57 16.68 6.74
N TRP A 71 -2.31 16.28 7.99
CA TRP A 71 -2.62 14.94 8.48
C TRP A 71 -4.13 14.66 8.47
N ILE A 72 -4.52 13.60 7.77
CA ILE A 72 -5.90 13.12 7.72
C ILE A 72 -5.99 11.84 8.58
N MET A 73 -6.95 11.81 9.50
CA MET A 73 -7.32 10.60 10.23
C MET A 73 -8.03 9.63 9.29
N SER A 74 -7.50 8.42 9.11
CA SER A 74 -8.16 7.41 8.31
C SER A 74 -9.41 6.87 9.02
N ASN A 75 -10.45 6.60 8.25
CA ASN A 75 -11.61 5.84 8.70
C ASN A 75 -11.37 4.33 8.62
N GLN A 76 -10.24 3.89 8.05
CA GLN A 76 -9.83 2.50 8.00
C GLN A 76 -8.93 2.16 9.19
N SER A 77 -9.08 0.94 9.69
CA SER A 77 -8.05 0.32 10.52
C SER A 77 -6.84 -0.04 9.66
N ILE A 78 -5.62 0.04 10.20
CA ILE A 78 -4.42 -0.44 9.49
C ILE A 78 -4.50 -1.94 9.16
N HIS A 79 -5.34 -2.71 9.87
CA HIS A 79 -5.61 -4.12 9.54
C HIS A 79 -6.50 -4.30 8.30
N SER A 80 -7.24 -3.26 7.91
CA SER A 80 -8.24 -3.33 6.86
C SER A 80 -7.58 -3.59 5.50
N GLN A 81 -8.17 -4.51 4.72
CA GLN A 81 -7.83 -4.70 3.30
C GLN A 81 -8.15 -3.45 2.46
N GLN A 82 -8.98 -2.56 2.99
CA GLN A 82 -9.33 -1.28 2.37
C GLN A 82 -8.40 -0.14 2.81
N SER A 83 -7.46 -0.37 3.74
CA SER A 83 -6.44 0.63 4.06
C SER A 83 -5.57 0.94 2.84
N LEU A 84 -5.08 2.18 2.73
CA LEU A 84 -4.21 2.59 1.64
C LEU A 84 -2.92 1.75 1.54
N VAL A 85 -2.40 1.28 2.69
CA VAL A 85 -1.22 0.40 2.77
C VAL A 85 -1.55 -0.98 2.20
N ALA A 86 -2.67 -1.60 2.60
CA ALA A 86 -3.10 -2.88 2.06
C ALA A 86 -3.34 -2.83 0.55
N LYS A 87 -3.99 -1.77 0.07
CA LYS A 87 -4.21 -1.52 -1.35
C LYS A 87 -2.92 -1.44 -2.13
N THR A 88 -1.94 -0.70 -1.60
CA THR A 88 -0.60 -0.56 -2.21
C THR A 88 0.14 -1.89 -2.29
N LEU A 89 0.09 -2.71 -1.22
CA LEU A 89 0.79 -3.99 -1.15
C LEU A 89 0.09 -5.14 -1.88
N LYS A 90 -1.09 -4.91 -2.43
CA LYS A 90 -1.87 -5.92 -3.16
C LYS A 90 -1.09 -6.70 -4.24
N PRO A 91 -0.13 -6.12 -4.99
CA PRO A 91 0.70 -6.85 -5.95
C PRO A 91 1.46 -8.03 -5.33
N LEU A 92 1.87 -7.96 -4.06
CA LEU A 92 2.63 -9.04 -3.40
C LEU A 92 1.83 -10.33 -3.27
N TYR A 93 0.49 -10.23 -3.18
CA TYR A 93 -0.41 -11.34 -2.87
C TYR A 93 -1.19 -11.84 -4.09
N ARG A 94 -0.84 -11.34 -5.28
CA ARG A 94 -1.47 -11.75 -6.54
C ARG A 94 -0.48 -12.58 -7.32
N ASN A 95 -0.94 -13.70 -7.86
CA ASN A 95 -0.13 -14.52 -8.74
C ASN A 95 -0.17 -13.94 -10.16
N GLN A 96 0.70 -12.97 -10.44
CA GLN A 96 0.85 -12.37 -11.77
C GLN A 96 2.29 -12.51 -12.27
N ASP A 97 2.46 -13.22 -13.38
CA ASP A 97 3.77 -13.54 -14.00
C ASP A 97 4.62 -12.33 -14.46
N LYS A 98 4.16 -11.09 -14.21
CA LYS A 98 4.76 -9.84 -14.71
C LYS A 98 5.07 -8.83 -13.62
N GLU A 99 4.91 -9.20 -12.36
CA GLU A 99 5.23 -8.36 -11.20
C GLU A 99 6.46 -8.93 -10.48
N LEU A 100 7.46 -8.09 -10.24
CA LEU A 100 8.63 -8.40 -9.42
C LEU A 100 8.46 -7.66 -8.10
N TRP A 101 8.73 -8.35 -6.99
CA TRP A 101 8.78 -7.71 -5.68
C TRP A 101 9.95 -8.23 -4.84
N LEU A 102 10.44 -7.35 -3.97
CA LEU A 102 11.46 -7.60 -2.96
C LEU A 102 10.94 -7.09 -1.63
N VAL A 103 10.99 -7.94 -0.60
CA VAL A 103 10.74 -7.54 0.80
C VAL A 103 12.06 -7.63 1.55
N TYR A 104 12.44 -6.56 2.23
CA TYR A 104 13.59 -6.55 3.14
C TYR A 104 13.09 -6.16 4.54
N ASN A 105 13.50 -6.89 5.56
CA ASN A 105 13.15 -6.61 6.95
C ASN A 105 14.15 -7.34 7.85
N ASP A 106 14.92 -6.61 8.67
CA ASP A 106 15.86 -7.19 9.65
C ASP A 106 15.18 -8.03 10.74
N GLN A 107 13.85 -7.99 10.80
CA GLN A 107 12.98 -8.78 11.65
C GLN A 107 11.81 -9.37 10.83
N GLY A 108 12.10 -10.03 9.71
CA GLY A 108 11.08 -10.62 8.81
C GLY A 108 10.20 -11.72 9.42
N THR A 109 9.17 -12.17 8.70
CA THR A 109 8.19 -13.17 9.20
C THR A 109 8.73 -14.59 9.31
N ASN A 110 9.73 -14.95 8.51
CA ASN A 110 10.30 -16.30 8.46
C ASN A 110 11.73 -16.38 9.02
N ILE A 111 12.17 -15.34 9.74
CA ILE A 111 13.49 -15.32 10.38
C ILE A 111 13.31 -15.84 11.81
N LEU A 112 13.98 -16.96 12.14
CA LEU A 112 14.08 -17.45 13.52
C LEU A 112 14.64 -16.30 14.38
N ASP A 113 14.00 -16.03 15.53
CA ASP A 113 14.36 -14.92 16.43
C ASP A 113 15.88 -14.81 16.59
N GLY A 114 16.45 -13.82 15.92
CA GLY A 114 17.86 -13.76 15.62
C GLY A 114 18.11 -12.58 14.71
N SER A 115 17.97 -11.38 15.28
CA SER A 115 18.42 -10.16 14.62
C SER A 115 19.88 -10.39 14.22
N PHE A 116 20.14 -10.46 12.92
CA PHE A 116 21.49 -10.43 12.41
C PHE A 116 22.03 -9.03 12.72
N GLY A 117 22.59 -8.83 13.91
CA GLY A 117 23.04 -7.52 14.41
C GLY A 117 24.12 -6.85 13.56
N SER A 118 24.60 -7.52 12.50
CA SER A 118 25.53 -7.00 11.51
C SER A 118 24.87 -6.41 10.25
N PHE A 119 23.55 -6.55 10.06
CA PHE A 119 22.83 -5.95 8.91
C PHE A 119 22.12 -4.65 9.31
N GLY A 120 21.76 -3.85 8.31
CA GLY A 120 21.05 -2.59 8.54
C GLY A 120 19.67 -2.82 9.14
N HIS A 121 19.29 -1.97 10.10
CA HIS A 121 17.92 -1.90 10.66
C HIS A 121 16.96 -1.25 9.67
N ALA A 122 16.77 -1.92 8.54
CA ALA A 122 16.02 -1.43 7.40
C ALA A 122 14.88 -2.38 7.07
N LYS A 123 13.72 -1.81 6.77
CA LYS A 123 12.53 -2.56 6.41
C LYS A 123 11.77 -1.87 5.28
N GLY A 124 11.25 -2.65 4.35
CA GLY A 124 10.51 -2.12 3.23
C GLY A 124 10.18 -3.13 2.16
N VAL A 125 9.52 -2.61 1.12
CA VAL A 125 9.01 -3.36 -0.01
C VAL A 125 9.30 -2.57 -1.27
N VAL A 126 9.90 -3.22 -2.26
CA VAL A 126 9.94 -2.72 -3.63
C VAL A 126 9.05 -3.65 -4.44
N ALA A 127 8.13 -3.09 -5.23
CA ALA A 127 7.36 -3.87 -6.19
C ALA A 127 7.30 -3.10 -7.51
N ALA A 128 7.44 -3.81 -8.62
CA ALA A 128 7.48 -3.21 -9.95
C ALA A 128 6.94 -4.15 -11.03
N ASN A 129 6.54 -3.55 -12.14
CA ASN A 129 6.28 -4.23 -13.40
C ASN A 129 6.87 -3.41 -14.56
N LYS A 130 6.61 -3.83 -15.79
CA LYS A 130 7.13 -3.17 -17.01
C LYS A 130 6.73 -1.69 -17.16
N ASP A 131 5.73 -1.22 -16.44
CA ASP A 131 5.15 0.13 -16.54
C ASP A 131 5.60 1.05 -15.38
N GLY A 132 6.21 0.51 -14.31
CA GLY A 132 6.64 1.27 -13.12
C GLY A 132 6.53 0.45 -11.84
N GLY A 133 6.68 1.10 -10.67
CA GLY A 133 6.64 0.43 -9.38
C GLY A 133 6.37 1.35 -8.19
N PHE A 134 6.61 0.85 -6.99
CA PHE A 134 6.71 1.64 -5.77
C PHE A 134 7.83 1.13 -4.87
N TRP A 135 8.31 2.03 -4.01
CA TRP A 135 9.15 1.71 -2.86
C TRP A 135 8.45 2.16 -1.58
N LEU A 136 8.19 1.21 -0.69
CA LEU A 136 7.62 1.42 0.63
C LEU A 136 8.70 1.21 1.69
N VAL A 137 9.07 2.26 2.41
CA VAL A 137 9.95 2.19 3.59
C VAL A 137 9.10 2.23 4.85
N HIS A 138 9.38 1.38 5.84
CA HIS A 138 8.61 1.36 7.08
C HIS A 138 9.41 0.97 8.31
N SER A 139 8.81 1.13 9.50
CA SER A 139 9.40 0.75 10.79
C SER A 139 8.81 -0.53 11.41
N VAL A 140 7.83 -1.17 10.77
CA VAL A 140 7.07 -2.31 11.32
C VAL A 140 7.84 -3.65 11.25
N PRO A 141 8.15 -4.31 12.38
CA PRO A 141 8.75 -5.65 12.40
C PRO A 141 7.76 -6.71 11.90
N HIS A 142 8.27 -7.77 11.25
CA HIS A 142 7.49 -8.89 10.71
C HIS A 142 6.41 -8.48 9.70
N PHE A 143 6.71 -7.46 8.89
CA PHE A 143 5.80 -6.90 7.89
C PHE A 143 6.53 -6.62 6.56
N PRO A 144 5.83 -6.74 5.41
CA PRO A 144 4.59 -7.50 5.25
C PRO A 144 4.81 -9.01 5.37
N PRO A 145 3.77 -9.81 5.64
CA PRO A 145 3.83 -11.26 5.41
C PRO A 145 4.05 -11.55 3.92
N VAL A 146 4.81 -12.60 3.60
CA VAL A 146 5.15 -12.94 2.21
C VAL A 146 4.28 -14.07 1.64
N GLU A 147 3.73 -14.95 2.48
CA GLU A 147 3.13 -16.22 2.03
C GLU A 147 1.60 -16.22 1.93
N ASN A 148 0.92 -15.20 2.46
CA ASN A 148 -0.52 -15.24 2.65
C ASN A 148 -1.21 -14.04 1.96
N GLU A 149 -1.95 -13.28 2.73
CA GLU A 149 -2.63 -12.05 2.36
C GLU A 149 -2.09 -10.91 3.23
N TYR A 150 -2.48 -9.68 2.89
CA TYR A 150 -2.16 -8.54 3.74
C TYR A 150 -2.65 -8.77 5.16
N SER A 151 -1.72 -8.67 6.12
CA SER A 151 -2.06 -8.57 7.52
C SER A 151 -1.07 -7.66 8.22
N TYR A 152 -1.55 -6.95 9.23
CA TYR A 152 -0.72 -6.07 10.05
C TYR A 152 -0.33 -6.79 11.35
N PRO A 153 0.97 -6.90 11.68
CA PRO A 153 1.42 -7.74 12.78
C PRO A 153 1.13 -7.09 14.13
N LYS A 154 0.87 -7.93 15.15
CA LYS A 154 0.62 -7.47 16.52
C LYS A 154 1.80 -6.68 17.11
N THR A 155 3.02 -6.97 16.68
CA THR A 155 4.24 -6.24 17.06
C THR A 155 4.18 -4.75 16.68
N GLY A 156 3.43 -4.40 15.64
CA GLY A 156 3.22 -3.02 15.18
C GLY A 156 2.20 -2.23 16.00
N LEU A 157 1.46 -2.84 16.93
CA LEU A 157 0.31 -2.20 17.60
C LEU A 157 0.70 -1.33 18.79
N ARG A 158 1.70 -1.74 19.57
CA ARG A 158 2.07 -1.07 20.82
C ARG A 158 2.53 0.36 20.61
N ASN A 159 3.49 0.55 19.70
CA ASN A 159 4.16 1.83 19.44
C ASN A 159 3.60 2.51 18.19
N GLY A 160 3.92 3.80 18.04
CA GLY A 160 3.72 4.48 16.77
C GLY A 160 4.59 3.85 15.69
N GLN A 161 4.10 3.80 14.45
CA GLN A 161 4.83 3.27 13.31
C GLN A 161 4.72 4.23 12.13
N SER A 162 5.81 4.41 11.39
CA SER A 162 5.85 5.27 10.21
C SER A 162 6.03 4.45 8.94
N MET A 163 5.44 4.93 7.86
CA MET A 163 5.65 4.40 6.51
C MET A 163 5.71 5.53 5.49
N LEU A 164 6.57 5.38 4.49
CA LEU A 164 6.67 6.27 3.33
C LEU A 164 6.61 5.40 2.08
N CYS A 165 5.65 5.69 1.20
CA CYS A 165 5.58 5.08 -0.13
C CYS A 165 5.91 6.13 -1.18
N ILE A 166 6.75 5.76 -2.14
CA ILE A 166 7.10 6.57 -3.30
C ILE A 166 6.80 5.75 -4.56
N SER A 167 5.99 6.29 -5.46
CA SER A 167 5.76 5.71 -6.79
C SER A 167 6.97 5.97 -7.68
N ILE A 168 7.36 4.95 -8.44
CA ILE A 168 8.62 4.94 -9.19
C ILE A 168 8.31 4.73 -10.65
N LEU A 169 8.82 5.63 -11.49
CA LEU A 169 8.70 5.50 -12.93
C LEU A 169 9.62 4.38 -13.43
N LYS A 170 9.23 3.76 -14.54
CA LYS A 170 9.98 2.64 -15.13
C LYS A 170 11.47 2.93 -15.30
N ASP A 171 11.83 4.13 -15.74
CA ASP A 171 13.19 4.60 -15.99
C ASP A 171 13.99 4.92 -14.71
N GLN A 172 13.35 4.83 -13.54
CA GLN A 172 13.96 5.08 -12.23
C GLN A 172 14.16 3.78 -11.42
N LEU A 173 13.65 2.65 -11.89
CA LEU A 173 13.73 1.37 -11.18
C LEU A 173 15.17 0.89 -10.99
N ASP A 174 16.05 1.18 -11.94
CA ASP A 174 17.46 0.74 -11.92
C ASP A 174 18.34 1.50 -10.89
N ILE A 175 17.79 2.50 -10.20
CA ILE A 175 18.50 3.37 -9.24
C ILE A 175 18.23 2.96 -7.78
N LEU A 176 17.28 2.04 -7.55
CA LEU A 176 16.96 1.47 -6.23
C LEU A 176 17.98 0.40 -5.81
#